data_AF-A0A2B6K049-F1
#
_entry.id   AF-A0A2B6K049-F1
#
_cell.length_a   1.000
_cell.length_b   1.000
_cell.length_c   1.000
_cell.angle_alpha   90.00
_cell.angle_beta   90.00
_cell.angle_gamma   90.00
#
_symmetry.space_group_name_H-M   'P 1'
#
loop_
_entity.id
_entity.type
_entity.pdbx_description
1 polymer ?
#
loop_
_entity_poly.entity_id
_entity_poly.type
_entity_poly.pdbx_seq_one_letter_code
_entity_poly.pdbx_strand_id
1 'polypeptide(L)'
;QRRLYILNKIEGSGVSYNMPFAMKIKGDLDVHQLEKAFHKLIERHEALRTSFVMVDGEPVQKIEKEIDFQVTYREMGTHKLDDMINGFVKPFDLE
;
A
#
# COMPACT_ATOMS: atom_id res chain seq x y z
N GLN A 1 3.94 -12.96 10.63
CA GLN A 1 4.50 -12.08 9.59
C GLN A 1 6.04 -12.11 9.49
N ARG A 2 6.79 -12.51 10.54
CA ARG A 2 8.26 -12.64 10.53
C ARG A 2 8.86 -13.31 9.29
N ARG A 3 8.25 -14.41 8.79
CA ARG A 3 8.69 -15.08 7.55
C ARG A 3 8.65 -14.18 6.32
N LEU A 4 7.58 -13.40 6.14
CA LEU A 4 7.43 -12.49 5.00
C LEU A 4 8.46 -11.35 5.04
N TYR A 5 8.69 -10.78 6.22
CA TYR A 5 9.72 -9.75 6.41
C TYR A 5 11.12 -10.28 6.06
N ILE A 6 11.47 -11.47 6.57
CA ILE A 6 12.77 -12.10 6.29
C ILE A 6 12.89 -12.39 4.78
N LEU A 7 11.84 -12.90 4.13
CA LEU A 7 11.87 -13.14 2.69
C LEU A 7 12.03 -11.84 1.89
N ASN A 8 11.34 -10.76 2.28
CA ASN A 8 11.50 -9.44 1.66
C ASN A 8 12.93 -8.87 1.83
N LYS A 9 13.59 -9.10 2.97
CA LYS A 9 15.00 -8.70 3.17
C LYS A 9 16.00 -9.57 2.40
N ILE A 10 15.75 -10.87 2.24
CA ILE A 10 16.67 -11.82 1.56
C ILE A 10 16.53 -11.75 0.03
N GLU A 11 15.31 -11.74 -0.49
CA GLU A 11 15.03 -11.73 -1.93
C GLU A 11 15.23 -10.33 -2.55
N GLY A 12 15.48 -9.32 -1.72
CA GLY A 12 15.39 -7.91 -2.08
C GLY A 12 13.93 -7.45 -2.12
N SER A 13 13.72 -6.13 -2.18
CA SER A 13 12.39 -5.52 -2.28
C SER A 13 11.78 -5.83 -3.65
N GLY A 14 11.28 -7.06 -3.82
CA GLY A 14 10.53 -7.49 -5.00
C GLY A 14 9.04 -7.19 -4.84
N VAL A 15 8.25 -7.59 -5.84
CA VAL A 15 6.78 -7.42 -5.85
C VAL A 15 6.03 -8.73 -5.70
N SER A 16 6.73 -9.84 -5.40
CA SER A 16 6.16 -11.20 -5.35
C SER A 16 5.04 -11.38 -4.33
N TYR A 17 5.01 -10.53 -3.29
CA TYR A 17 3.99 -10.55 -2.24
C TYR A 17 3.01 -9.36 -2.32
N ASN A 18 3.12 -8.54 -3.38
CA ASN A 18 2.15 -7.47 -3.59
C ASN A 18 0.80 -8.06 -3.99
N MET A 19 -0.27 -7.46 -3.49
CA MET A 19 -1.66 -7.81 -3.85
C MET A 19 -2.31 -6.62 -4.56
N PRO A 20 -1.94 -6.32 -5.82
CA PRO A 20 -2.56 -5.22 -6.55
C PRO A 20 -4.02 -5.53 -6.89
N PHE A 21 -4.86 -4.51 -6.83
CA PHE A 21 -6.27 -4.59 -7.21
C PHE A 21 -6.64 -3.41 -8.09
N ALA A 22 -7.43 -3.65 -9.14
CA ALA A 22 -7.94 -2.63 -10.04
C ALA A 22 -9.44 -2.81 -10.24
N MET A 23 -10.19 -1.70 -10.23
CA MET A 23 -11.63 -1.68 -10.45
C MET A 23 -11.99 -0.52 -11.38
N LYS A 24 -12.96 -0.77 -12.28
CA LYS A 24 -13.56 0.27 -13.12
C LYS A 24 -14.84 0.78 -12.46
N ILE A 25 -14.87 2.07 -12.14
CA ILE A 25 -16.05 2.78 -11.63
C ILE A 25 -16.66 3.58 -12.79
N LYS A 26 -17.98 3.56 -12.93
CA LYS A 26 -18.72 4.38 -13.91
C LYS A 26 -19.63 5.35 -13.16
N GLY A 27 -19.61 6.61 -13.56
CA GLY A 27 -20.35 7.69 -12.90
C GLY A 27 -19.41 8.64 -12.16
N ASP A 28 -20.01 9.52 -11.36
CA ASP A 28 -19.26 10.53 -10.61
C ASP A 28 -18.55 9.89 -9.41
N LEU A 29 -17.23 10.08 -9.34
CA LEU A 29 -16.40 9.64 -8.23
C LEU A 29 -15.96 10.85 -7.42
N ASP A 30 -16.46 10.99 -6.20
CA ASP A 30 -15.94 11.95 -5.24
C ASP A 30 -14.66 11.38 -4.61
N VAL A 31 -13.51 11.85 -5.09
CA VAL A 31 -12.18 11.42 -4.63
C VAL A 31 -11.95 11.76 -3.16
N HIS A 32 -12.52 12.85 -2.66
CA HIS A 32 -12.37 13.27 -1.26
C HIS A 32 -13.14 12.34 -0.33
N GLN A 33 -14.34 11.91 -0.73
CA GLN A 33 -15.11 10.90 0.01
C GLN A 33 -14.44 9.51 -0.03
N LEU A 34 -13.83 9.14 -1.15
CA LEU A 34 -13.05 7.91 -1.28
C LEU A 34 -11.85 7.91 -0.32
N GLU A 35 -11.09 9.01 -0.28
CA GLU A 35 -9.95 9.18 0.62
C GLU A 35 -10.35 9.08 2.09
N LYS A 36 -11.44 9.75 2.49
CA LYS A 36 -12.01 9.59 3.84
C LYS A 36 -12.39 8.15 4.18
N ALA A 37 -12.89 7.39 3.21
CA ALA A 37 -13.22 5.98 3.43
C ALA A 37 -11.94 5.16 3.68
N PHE A 38 -10.86 5.43 2.95
CA PHE A 38 -9.56 4.80 3.21
C PHE A 38 -8.98 5.18 4.56
N HIS A 39 -9.03 6.46 4.97
CA HIS A 39 -8.62 6.87 6.32
C HIS A 39 -9.37 6.11 7.42
N LYS A 40 -10.69 5.93 7.28
CA LYS A 40 -11.48 5.13 8.23
C LYS A 40 -11.06 3.66 8.27
N LEU A 41 -10.72 3.06 7.13
CA LEU A 41 -10.20 1.69 7.08
C LEU A 41 -8.83 1.59 7.77
N ILE A 42 -7.93 2.53 7.48
CA ILE A 42 -6.59 2.61 8.07
C ILE A 42 -6.67 2.77 9.59
N GLU A 43 -7.52 3.68 10.07
CA GLU A 43 -7.74 3.91 11.52
C GLU A 43 -8.25 2.62 12.20
N ARG A 44 -9.25 1.97 11.59
CA ARG A 44 -9.89 0.76 12.10
C ARG A 44 -8.96 -0.46 12.14
N HIS A 45 -8.02 -0.58 11.20
CA HIS A 45 -7.22 -1.79 11.01
C HIS A 45 -5.74 -1.55 11.30
N GLU A 46 -5.25 -2.05 12.43
CA GLU A 46 -3.83 -1.92 12.83
C GLU A 46 -2.86 -2.46 11.77
N ALA A 47 -3.25 -3.51 11.04
CA ALA A 47 -2.43 -4.09 9.97
C ALA A 47 -2.10 -3.08 8.85
N LEU A 48 -2.92 -2.06 8.64
CA LEU A 48 -2.67 -0.99 7.65
C LEU A 48 -1.76 0.14 8.18
N ARG A 49 -1.43 0.11 9.48
CA ARG A 49 -0.54 1.05 10.17
C ARG A 49 0.65 0.34 10.81
N THR A 50 0.98 -0.86 10.34
CA THR A 50 2.05 -1.69 10.90
C THR A 50 3.28 -1.67 10.00
N SER A 51 4.42 -1.22 10.52
CA SER A 51 5.75 -1.45 9.94
C SER A 51 6.54 -2.46 10.79
N PHE A 52 7.78 -2.74 10.40
CA PHE A 52 8.69 -3.65 11.09
C PHE A 52 9.97 -2.91 11.49
N VAL A 53 10.38 -3.06 12.73
CA VAL A 53 11.65 -2.52 13.21
C VAL A 53 12.51 -3.64 13.78
N MET A 54 13.82 -3.47 13.74
CA MET A 54 14.76 -4.41 14.35
C MET A 54 14.98 -4.03 15.82
N VAL A 55 14.64 -4.92 16.74
CA VAL A 55 14.92 -4.79 18.17
C VAL A 55 15.72 -6.01 18.59
N ASP A 56 16.93 -5.80 19.13
CA ASP A 56 17.83 -6.88 19.57
C ASP A 56 18.09 -7.96 18.49
N GLY A 57 18.17 -7.55 17.22
CA GLY A 57 18.41 -8.45 16.09
C GLY A 57 17.17 -9.22 15.61
N GLU A 58 16.00 -8.94 16.17
CA GLU A 58 14.74 -9.57 15.83
C GLU A 58 13.74 -8.57 15.21
N PRO A 59 13.04 -8.93 14.11
CA PRO A 59 12.03 -8.06 13.53
C PRO A 59 10.76 -8.10 14.37
N VAL A 60 10.36 -6.93 14.88
CA VAL A 60 9.14 -6.72 15.65
C VAL A 60 8.20 -5.78 14.90
N GLN A 61 6.90 -5.95 15.11
CA GLN A 61 5.91 -5.05 14.53
C GLN A 61 5.85 -3.74 15.30
N LYS A 62 5.82 -2.63 14.57
CA LYS A 62 5.57 -1.30 15.11
C LYS A 62 4.24 -0.81 14.55
N ILE A 63 3.27 -0.58 15.44
CA ILE A 63 1.95 -0.05 15.07
C ILE A 63 1.98 1.46 15.27
N GLU A 64 1.85 2.21 14.17
CA GLU A 64 1.76 3.66 14.21
C GLU A 64 0.34 4.10 14.59
N LYS A 65 0.21 5.12 15.44
CA LYS A 65 -1.11 5.65 15.83
C LYS A 65 -1.82 6.30 14.65
N GLU A 66 -1.08 7.08 13.88
CA GLU A 66 -1.53 7.83 12.71
C GLU A 66 -0.51 7.63 11.59
N ILE A 67 -0.97 7.63 10.35
CA ILE A 67 -0.11 7.56 9.17
C ILE A 67 -0.52 8.65 8.19
N ASP A 68 0.46 9.16 7.44
CA ASP A 68 0.19 10.04 6.31
C ASP A 68 -0.24 9.21 5.10
N PHE A 69 -1.50 9.37 4.70
CA PHE A 69 -2.09 8.66 3.56
C PHE A 69 -2.84 9.65 2.69
N GLN A 70 -2.57 9.58 1.39
CA GLN A 70 -3.24 10.39 0.38
C GLN A 70 -3.59 9.59 -0.87
N VAL A 71 -4.77 9.85 -1.44
CA VAL A 71 -5.16 9.25 -2.72
C VAL A 71 -4.54 10.05 -3.87
N THR A 72 -3.67 9.41 -4.66
CA THR A 72 -3.11 10.04 -5.87
C THR A 72 -4.11 9.99 -7.02
N TYR A 73 -4.44 11.15 -7.58
CA TYR A 73 -5.33 11.29 -8.73
C TYR A 73 -4.57 11.70 -10.00
N ARG A 74 -4.95 11.12 -11.15
CA ARG A 74 -4.44 11.49 -12.47
C ARG A 74 -5.53 11.40 -13.53
N GLU A 75 -5.76 12.49 -14.25
CA GLU A 75 -6.55 12.48 -15.48
C GLU A 75 -5.75 11.83 -16.61
N MET A 76 -6.39 10.96 -17.40
CA MET A 76 -5.75 10.29 -18.51
C MET A 76 -6.71 10.07 -19.68
N GLY A 77 -6.17 10.14 -20.90
CA GLY A 77 -6.84 9.67 -22.10
C GLY A 77 -6.90 8.13 -22.14
N THR A 78 -7.83 7.60 -22.94
CA THR A 78 -8.15 6.15 -23.03
C THR A 78 -6.99 5.23 -23.41
N HIS A 79 -5.94 5.75 -24.04
CA HIS A 79 -4.86 4.95 -24.63
C HIS A 79 -3.64 4.72 -23.71
N LYS A 80 -3.70 5.08 -22.42
CA LYS A 80 -2.56 5.01 -21.48
C LYS A 80 -2.78 4.14 -20.25
N LEU A 81 -3.82 3.29 -20.25
CA LEU A 81 -4.18 2.50 -19.07
C LEU A 81 -3.15 1.39 -18.78
N ASP A 82 -2.70 0.67 -19.82
CA ASP A 82 -1.79 -0.47 -19.68
C ASP A 82 -0.41 -0.04 -19.15
N ASP A 83 0.12 1.08 -19.65
CA ASP A 83 1.39 1.65 -19.18
C ASP A 83 1.31 2.07 -17.70
N MET A 84 0.15 2.56 -17.25
CA MET A 84 -0.06 2.94 -15.86
C MET A 84 -0.10 1.71 -14.95
N ILE A 85 -0.79 0.65 -15.36
CA ILE A 85 -0.88 -0.60 -14.61
C ILE A 85 0.52 -1.22 -14.44
N ASN A 86 1.33 -1.23 -15.49
CA ASN A 86 2.70 -1.76 -15.44
C ASN A 86 3.60 -1.01 -14.45
N GLY A 87 3.40 0.31 -14.29
CA GLY A 87 4.16 1.14 -13.36
C GLY A 87 3.56 1.25 -11.95
N PHE A 88 2.37 0.68 -11.71
CA PHE A 88 1.66 0.81 -10.45
C PHE A 88 2.25 -0.09 -9.35
N VAL A 89 2.63 -1.32 -9.71
CA VAL A 89 3.13 -2.30 -8.75
C VAL A 89 4.60 -2.01 -8.44
N LYS A 90 4.86 -1.52 -7.23
CA LYS A 90 6.22 -1.21 -6.74
C LYS A 90 6.48 -1.92 -5.42
N PRO A 91 7.74 -2.20 -5.07
CA PRO A 91 8.07 -2.76 -3.78
C PRO A 91 7.61 -1.84 -2.64
N PHE A 92 7.16 -2.42 -1.54
CA PHE A 92 6.89 -1.69 -0.30
C PHE A 92 8.16 -1.61 0.55
N ASP A 93 8.38 -0.46 1.18
CA ASP A 93 9.25 -0.37 2.33
C ASP A 93 8.49 -0.87 3.55
N LEU A 94 9.11 -1.78 4.31
CA LEU A 94 8.49 -2.41 5.47
C LEU A 94 9.02 -1.84 6.79
N GLU A 95 9.99 -0.92 6.76
CA GLU A 95 10.59 -0.31 7.97
C GLU A 95 9.92 1.00 8.39
#